data_AF-A0A2T7P3S5-F1
#
_entry.id   AF-A0A2T7P3S5-F1
#
_cell.length_a   1.000
_cell.length_b   1.000
_cell.length_c   1.000
_cell.angle_alpha   90.00
_cell.angle_beta   90.00
_cell.angle_gamma   90.00
#
_symmetry.space_group_name_H-M   'P 1'
#
loop_
_entity.id
_entity.type
_entity.pdbx_description
1 polymer ?
#
loop_
_entity_poly.entity_id
_entity_poly.type
_entity_poly.pdbx_seq_one_letter_code
_entity_poly.pdbx_strand_id
1 'polypeptide(L)'
;MPLADRTIEPVYLGRRQLREEETGEEVVQVAVTHNALLGALVQLASLVRHADDLFCDLADECQKVFDHTERIIHKVKRIKEGVGHLDSKKVPIREY
;
A
#
# COMPACT_ATOMS: atom_id res chain seq x y z
N MET A 1 -36.74 15.26 -33.71
CA MET A 1 -35.34 15.28 -34.19
C MET A 1 -34.75 13.91 -33.89
N PRO A 2 -34.36 13.09 -34.88
CA PRO A 2 -33.82 11.77 -34.60
C PRO A 2 -32.43 11.93 -33.97
N LEU A 3 -32.15 11.15 -32.93
CA LEU A 3 -30.82 11.02 -32.34
C LEU A 3 -29.89 10.36 -33.36
N ALA A 4 -28.63 10.81 -33.43
CA ALA A 4 -27.62 10.18 -34.26
C ALA A 4 -27.39 8.74 -33.77
N ASP A 5 -27.52 7.76 -34.67
CA ASP A 5 -27.11 6.39 -34.38
C ASP A 5 -25.58 6.38 -34.19
N ARG A 6 -25.15 5.86 -33.04
CA ARG A 6 -23.74 5.70 -32.69
C ARG A 6 -23.50 4.22 -32.46
N THR A 7 -23.47 3.47 -33.54
CA THR A 7 -23.10 2.05 -33.51
C THR A 7 -21.63 1.94 -33.12
N ILE A 8 -21.34 1.24 -32.02
CA ILE A 8 -19.98 0.98 -31.57
C ILE A 8 -19.65 -0.46 -31.92
N GLU A 9 -18.67 -0.63 -32.82
CA GLU A 9 -18.19 -1.96 -33.22
C GLU A 9 -17.02 -2.41 -32.34
N PRO A 10 -16.85 -3.73 -32.13
CA PRO A 10 -15.77 -4.27 -31.31
C PRO A 10 -14.37 -3.83 -31.75
N VAL A 11 -14.14 -3.59 -33.05
CA VAL A 11 -12.85 -3.12 -33.59
C VAL A 11 -12.40 -1.78 -32.99
N TYR A 12 -13.35 -0.95 -32.53
CA TYR A 12 -13.08 0.33 -31.89
C TYR A 12 -12.99 0.23 -30.36
N LEU A 13 -13.16 -0.96 -29.80
CA LEU A 13 -13.06 -1.20 -28.35
C LEU A 13 -11.63 -1.56 -27.97
N GLY A 14 -11.04 -0.74 -27.11
CA GLY A 14 -9.71 -0.96 -26.55
C GLY A 14 -8.67 0.03 -27.06
N ARG A 15 -7.49 0.03 -26.42
CA ARG A 15 -6.38 0.95 -26.74
C ARG A 15 -5.33 0.34 -27.68
N ARG A 16 -5.38 -0.97 -27.88
CA ARG A 16 -4.45 -1.70 -28.74
C ARG A 16 -5.09 -1.84 -30.12
N GLN A 17 -4.35 -1.47 -31.14
CA GLN A 17 -4.76 -1.70 -32.52
C GLN A 17 -4.79 -3.20 -32.79
N LEU A 18 -5.92 -3.68 -33.30
CA LEU A 18 -6.09 -5.06 -33.75
C LEU A 18 -5.29 -5.26 -35.05
N ARG A 19 -4.75 -6.46 -35.24
CA ARG A 19 -4.13 -6.85 -36.51
C ARG A 19 -5.21 -7.09 -37.56
N GLU A 20 -4.82 -7.05 -38.84
CA GLU A 20 -5.76 -7.31 -39.95
C GLU A 20 -6.44 -8.68 -39.79
N GLU A 21 -5.69 -9.70 -39.36
CA GLU A 21 -6.19 -11.06 -39.06
C GLU A 21 -7.22 -11.09 -37.90
N GLU A 22 -7.16 -10.13 -36.99
CA GLU A 22 -8.03 -10.02 -35.80
C GLU A 22 -9.27 -9.16 -36.07
N THR A 23 -9.40 -8.57 -37.27
CA THR A 23 -10.49 -7.65 -37.62
C THR A 23 -11.69 -8.37 -38.24
N GLY A 24 -11.58 -9.68 -38.52
CA GLY A 24 -12.70 -10.48 -39.02
C GLY A 24 -13.86 -10.57 -38.02
N GLU A 25 -15.10 -10.48 -38.50
CA GLU A 25 -16.32 -10.44 -37.67
C GLU A 25 -16.41 -11.59 -36.66
N GLU A 26 -15.94 -12.79 -37.01
CA GLU A 26 -15.97 -13.97 -36.14
C GLU A 26 -14.93 -13.92 -35.01
N VAL A 27 -13.82 -13.19 -35.20
CA VAL A 27 -12.63 -13.25 -34.32
C VAL A 27 -12.44 -11.96 -33.52
N VAL A 28 -12.99 -10.83 -34.00
CA VAL A 28 -12.80 -9.50 -33.40
C VAL A 28 -13.23 -9.44 -31.94
N GLN A 29 -14.34 -10.08 -31.57
CA GLN A 29 -14.80 -10.11 -30.17
C GLN A 29 -13.81 -10.85 -29.27
N VAL A 30 -13.24 -11.96 -29.74
CA VAL A 30 -12.25 -12.75 -28.99
C VAL A 30 -10.95 -11.96 -28.84
N ALA A 31 -10.49 -11.29 -29.89
CA ALA A 31 -9.28 -10.48 -29.84
C ALA A 31 -9.39 -9.31 -28.86
N VAL A 32 -10.52 -8.58 -28.88
CA VAL A 32 -10.79 -7.44 -27.99
C VAL A 32 -10.89 -7.89 -26.53
N THR A 33 -11.62 -8.97 -26.27
CA THR A 33 -11.77 -9.51 -24.90
C THR A 33 -10.44 -10.03 -24.35
N HIS A 34 -9.64 -10.72 -25.16
CA HIS A 34 -8.31 -11.17 -24.77
C HIS A 34 -7.39 -9.98 -24.44
N ASN A 35 -7.41 -8.92 -25.26
CA ASN A 35 -6.65 -7.70 -24.98
C ASN A 35 -7.11 -7.02 -23.68
N ALA A 36 -8.41 -6.98 -23.41
CA ALA A 36 -8.94 -6.44 -22.17
C ALA A 36 -8.49 -7.26 -20.95
N LEU A 37 -8.53 -8.60 -21.04
CA LEU A 37 -8.07 -9.51 -19.99
C LEU A 37 -6.58 -9.37 -19.72
N LEU A 38 -5.75 -9.33 -20.76
CA LEU A 38 -4.31 -9.08 -20.61
C LEU A 38 -4.03 -7.72 -19.96
N GLY A 39 -4.77 -6.68 -20.37
CA GLY A 39 -4.68 -5.36 -19.75
C GLY A 39 -5.03 -5.40 -18.26
N ALA A 40 -6.10 -6.10 -17.88
CA ALA A 40 -6.49 -6.27 -16.49
C ALA A 40 -5.43 -7.02 -15.69
N LEU A 41 -4.82 -8.09 -16.24
CA LEU A 41 -3.74 -8.83 -15.58
C LEU A 41 -2.51 -7.95 -15.34
N VAL A 42 -2.11 -7.13 -16.32
CA VAL A 42 -0.99 -6.20 -16.15
C VAL A 42 -1.31 -5.14 -15.10
N GLN A 43 -2.54 -4.62 -15.08
CA GLN A 43 -2.98 -3.67 -14.06
C GLN A 43 -2.97 -4.29 -12.67
N LEU A 44 -3.44 -5.52 -12.52
CA LEU A 44 -3.41 -6.27 -11.25
C LEU A 44 -1.97 -6.53 -10.79
N ALA A 45 -1.08 -6.93 -11.70
CA ALA A 45 0.33 -7.13 -11.38
C ALA A 45 0.98 -5.82 -10.91
N SER A 46 0.68 -4.70 -11.59
CA SER A 46 1.12 -3.38 -11.15
C SER A 46 0.56 -3.03 -9.77
N LEU A 47 -0.73 -3.28 -9.52
CA LEU A 47 -1.38 -3.01 -8.23
C LEU A 47 -0.73 -3.80 -7.09
N VAL A 48 -0.45 -5.09 -7.30
CA VAL A 48 0.24 -5.94 -6.30
C VAL A 48 1.62 -5.38 -5.99
N ARG A 49 2.39 -4.96 -7.00
CA ARG A 49 3.71 -4.36 -6.78
C ARG A 49 3.64 -3.08 -5.93
N HIS A 50 2.67 -2.20 -6.21
CA HIS A 50 2.47 -0.98 -5.42
C HIS A 50 1.99 -1.29 -3.99
N ALA A 51 1.17 -2.32 -3.82
CA ALA A 51 0.75 -2.76 -2.49
C ALA A 51 1.94 -3.28 -1.67
N ASP A 52 2.83 -4.05 -2.29
CA ASP A 52 4.07 -4.53 -1.65
C ASP A 52 4.95 -3.37 -1.21
N ASP A 53 5.23 -2.42 -2.12
CA ASP A 53 6.00 -1.20 -1.81
C ASP A 53 5.40 -0.45 -0.59
N LEU A 54 4.08 -0.23 -0.58
CA LEU A 54 3.38 0.45 0.52
C LEU A 54 3.45 -0.31 1.84
N PHE A 55 3.31 -1.63 1.83
CA PHE A 55 3.35 -2.42 3.05
C PHE A 55 4.76 -2.58 3.60
N CYS A 56 5.79 -2.61 2.74
CA CYS A 56 7.18 -2.53 3.15
C CYS A 56 7.48 -1.20 3.86
N ASP A 57 7.11 -0.07 3.26
CA ASP A 57 7.30 1.24 3.87
C ASP A 57 6.57 1.36 5.21
N LEU A 58 5.33 0.86 5.29
CA LEU A 58 4.55 0.84 6.53
C LEU A 58 5.20 -0.04 7.60
N ALA A 59 5.73 -1.21 7.22
CA ALA A 59 6.42 -2.10 8.15
C ALA A 59 7.67 -1.43 8.73
N ASP A 60 8.44 -0.73 7.89
CA ASP A 60 9.63 0.02 8.31
C ASP A 60 9.29 1.13 9.31
N GLU A 61 8.23 1.90 9.06
CA GLU A 61 7.77 2.92 10.00
C GLU A 61 7.25 2.30 11.31
N CYS A 62 6.50 1.21 11.24
CA CYS A 62 6.06 0.47 12.43
C CYS A 62 7.25 -0.01 13.26
N GLN A 63 8.31 -0.50 12.62
CA GLN A 63 9.52 -0.96 13.29
C GLN A 63 10.23 0.20 14.01
N LYS A 64 10.35 1.37 13.37
CA LYS A 64 10.93 2.57 14.00
C LYS A 64 10.15 2.98 15.26
N VAL A 65 8.83 2.95 15.19
CA VAL A 65 7.95 3.25 16.33
C VAL A 65 8.13 2.22 17.45
N PHE A 66 8.21 0.94 17.10
CA PHE A 66 8.46 -0.14 18.05
C PHE A 66 9.79 0.06 18.79
N ASP A 67 10.89 0.25 18.06
CA ASP A 67 12.23 0.47 18.62
C ASP A 67 12.29 1.72 19.51
N HIS A 68 11.56 2.77 19.13
CA HIS A 68 11.45 3.97 19.95
C HIS A 68 10.68 3.70 21.25
N THR A 69 9.58 2.95 21.16
CA THR A 69 8.74 2.59 22.30
C THR A 69 9.51 1.72 23.29
N GLU A 70 10.26 0.71 22.82
CA GLU A 70 11.11 -0.11 23.69
C GLU A 70 12.14 0.73 24.45
N ARG A 71 12.80 1.67 23.77
CA ARG A 71 13.76 2.58 24.41
C ARG A 71 13.10 3.43 25.50
N ILE A 72 11.88 3.91 25.28
CA ILE A 72 11.10 4.63 26.28
C ILE A 72 10.76 3.72 27.46
N ILE A 73 10.26 2.51 27.20
CA ILE A 73 9.91 1.54 28.25
C ILE A 73 11.12 1.26 29.14
N HIS A 74 12.30 1.04 28.55
CA HIS A 74 13.54 0.86 29.31
C HIS A 74 13.90 2.06 30.17
N LYS A 75 13.79 3.28 29.63
CA LYS A 75 14.03 4.52 30.39
C LYS A 75 13.05 4.66 31.56
N VAL A 76 11.76 4.44 31.32
CA VAL A 76 10.72 4.49 32.35
C VAL A 76 10.99 3.47 33.45
N LYS A 77 11.39 2.25 33.10
CA LYS A 77 11.76 1.21 34.06
C LYS A 77 12.93 1.64 34.94
N ARG A 78 14.00 2.18 34.34
CA ARG A 78 15.16 2.70 35.09
C ARG A 78 14.80 3.85 36.02
N ILE A 79 13.95 4.77 35.58
CA ILE A 79 13.45 5.87 36.41
C ILE A 79 12.65 5.32 37.58
N LYS A 80 11.75 4.36 37.33
CA LYS A 80 10.95 3.72 38.38
C LYS A 80 11.83 3.05 39.44
N GLU A 81 12.85 2.31 39.02
CA GLU A 81 13.84 1.71 39.92
C GLU A 81 14.59 2.77 40.72
N GLY A 82 15.10 3.82 40.06
CA GLY A 82 15.82 4.92 40.72
C GLY A 82 14.96 5.65 41.75
N VAL A 83 13.72 5.99 41.42
CA VAL A 83 12.76 6.62 42.34
C VAL A 83 12.42 5.70 43.51
N GLY A 84 12.28 4.40 43.27
CA GLY A 84 12.03 3.41 44.32
C GLY A 84 13.17 3.31 45.35
N HIS A 85 14.40 3.70 44.99
CA HIS A 85 15.55 3.72 45.88
C HIS A 85 15.77 5.04 46.62
N LEU A 86 14.99 6.09 46.34
CA LEU A 86 15.09 7.37 47.03
C LEU A 86 14.47 7.26 48.43
N ASP A 87 15.27 7.56 49.46
CA ASP A 87 14.85 7.62 50.86
C ASP A 87 15.10 9.03 51.40
N SER A 88 14.01 9.76 51.67
CA SER A 88 14.05 11.13 52.18
C SER A 88 14.58 11.24 53.60
N LYS A 89 14.63 10.14 54.37
CA LYS A 89 15.13 10.13 55.75
C LYS A 89 16.64 9.90 55.85
N LYS A 90 17.30 9.48 54.76
CA LYS A 90 18.76 9.29 54.71
C LYS A 90 19.55 10.58 54.60
N VAL A 91 18.93 11.69 54.22
CA VAL A 91 19.62 12.98 54.11
C VAL A 91 19.66 13.63 55.49
N PRO A 92 20.85 13.80 56.11
CA PRO A 92 20.94 14.45 57.42
C PRO A 92 20.56 15.92 57.26
N ILE A 93 19.47 16.33 57.92
CA ILE A 93 19.10 17.74 58.06
C ILE A 93 20.05 18.33 59.09
N ARG A 94 20.80 19.36 58.69
CA ARG A 94 21.72 20.07 59.59
C ARG A 94 20.87 20.92 60.53
N GLU A 95 20.70 20.47 61.77
CA GLU A 95 20.08 21.27 62.83
C GLU A 95 21.05 22.39 63.24
N TYR A 96 20.55 23.62 63.32
CA TYR A 96 21.28 24.83 63.71
C TYR A 96 21.32 24.99 65.22
#